data_AF-A0A8S3BEF3-F1
#
_entry.id   AF-A0A8S3BEF3-F1
#
_cell.length_a   1.000
_cell.length_b   1.000
_cell.length_c   1.000
_cell.angle_alpha   90.00
_cell.angle_beta   90.00
_cell.angle_gamma   90.00
#
_symmetry.space_group_name_H-M   'P 1'
#
loop_
_entity.id
_entity.type
_entity.pdbx_description
1 polymer ?
#
loop_
_entity_poly.entity_id
_entity_poly.type
_entity_poly.pdbx_seq_one_letter_code
_entity_poly.pdbx_strand_id
1 'polypeptide(L)' 'QAIKLGRDTLNRLPISFLRNPTLVNSAIDMSMKFGDVNQAENLFEKIQKKTLVTYGAMMQGN' A
#
# COMPACT_ATOMS: atom_id res chain seq x y z
N GLN A 1 1.53 17.15 9.10
CA GLN A 1 0.37 17.48 8.24
C GLN A 1 0.38 16.75 6.89
N ALA A 2 1.53 16.32 6.33
CA ALA A 2 1.57 15.57 5.05
C ALA A 2 1.06 14.10 5.11
N ILE A 3 1.30 13.38 6.21
CA ILE A 3 0.92 11.95 6.35
C ILE A 3 -0.60 11.75 6.30
N LYS A 4 -1.37 12.67 6.89
CA LYS A 4 -2.84 12.57 6.93
C LYS A 4 -3.46 12.75 5.54
N LEU A 5 -2.93 13.70 4.77
CA LEU A 5 -3.35 13.94 3.39
C LEU A 5 -3.05 12.74 2.49
N GLY A 6 -1.85 12.14 2.61
CA GLY A 6 -1.49 10.91 1.89
C GLY A 6 -2.40 9.73 2.24
N ARG A 7 -2.84 9.63 3.50
CA ARG A 7 -3.77 8.59 3.97
C ARG A 7 -5.18 8.79 3.43
N ASP A 8 -5.68 10.03 3.43
CA ASP A 8 -7.02 10.37 2.94
C ASP A 8 -7.13 10.21 1.42
N THR A 9 -6.06 10.50 0.67
CA THR A 9 -6.01 10.21 -0.76
C THR A 9 -5.97 8.71 -1.02
N LEU A 10 -5.18 7.95 -0.26
CA LEU A 10 -5.11 6.49 -0.36
C LEU A 10 -6.47 5.80 -0.12
N ASN A 11 -7.20 6.21 0.91
CA ASN A 11 -8.53 5.68 1.22
C ASN A 11 -9.60 6.04 0.17
N ARG A 12 -9.33 7.03 -0.69
CA ARG A 12 -10.22 7.46 -1.77
C ARG A 12 -9.87 6.85 -3.12
N LEU A 13 -8.86 6.00 -3.19
CA LEU A 13 -8.45 5.41 -4.46
C LEU A 13 -9.52 4.44 -4.98
N PRO A 14 -9.87 4.52 -6.27
CA PRO A 14 -10.86 3.63 -6.86
C PRO A 14 -10.38 2.18 -6.81
N ILE A 15 -11.30 1.23 -6.80
CA ILE A 15 -10.99 -0.22 -6.79
C ILE A 15 -10.07 -0.62 -7.96
N SER A 16 -10.09 0.12 -9.07
CA SER A 16 -9.15 -0.05 -10.18
C SER A 16 -7.68 0.13 -9.78
N PHE A 17 -7.40 0.90 -8.73
CA PHE A 17 -6.06 1.05 -8.15
C PHE A 17 -5.51 -0.29 -7.64
N LEU A 18 -6.37 -1.14 -7.05
CA LEU A 18 -5.99 -2.47 -6.55
C LEU A 18 -5.62 -3.46 -7.68
N ARG A 19 -5.93 -3.11 -8.94
CA ARG A 19 -5.57 -3.93 -10.12
C ARG A 19 -4.19 -3.62 -10.67
N ASN A 20 -3.55 -2.52 -10.28
CA ASN A 20 -2.21 -2.17 -10.74
C ASN A 20 -1.20 -2.51 -9.63
N PRO A 21 -0.44 -3.62 -9.75
CA PRO A 21 0.45 -4.09 -8.69
C PRO A 21 1.55 -3.07 -8.36
N THR A 22 2.01 -2.27 -9.31
CA THR A 22 3.01 -1.22 -9.06
C THR A 22 2.45 -0.15 -8.12
N LEU A 23 1.22 0.30 -8.39
CA LEU A 23 0.57 1.33 -7.58
C LEU A 23 0.28 0.84 -6.15
N VAL A 24 -0.20 -0.39 -5.99
CA VAL A 24 -0.44 -0.94 -4.66
C VAL A 24 0.86 -1.20 -3.91
N ASN A 25 1.92 -1.63 -4.58
CA ASN A 25 3.23 -1.80 -3.94
C ASN A 25 3.78 -0.45 -3.44
N SER A 26 3.64 0.64 -4.20
CA SER A 26 4.01 1.99 -3.72
C SER A 26 3.17 2.44 -2.53
N ALA A 27 1.89 2.08 -2.50
CA ALA A 27 1.02 2.35 -1.35
C ALA A 27 1.43 1.58 -0.10
N ILE A 28 1.74 0.29 -0.25
CA ILE A 28 2.24 -0.57 0.84
C ILE A 28 3.56 -0.04 1.38
N ASP A 29 4.51 0.28 0.51
CA ASP A 29 5.82 0.86 0.87
C ASP A 29 5.65 2.18 1.65
N MET A 30 4.77 3.07 1.18
CA MET A 30 4.44 4.32 1.86
C MET A 30 3.77 4.10 3.22
N SER A 31 2.83 3.17 3.32
CA SER A 31 2.17 2.81 4.59
C SER A 31 3.17 2.23 5.60
N MET A 32 4.10 1.38 5.14
CA MET A 32 5.18 0.81 5.97
C MET A 32 6.16 1.89 6.44
N LYS A 33 6.60 2.81 5.57
CA LYS A 33 7.45 3.97 5.92
C LYS A 33 6.87 4.86 7.00
N PHE A 34 5.54 5.00 7.02
CA PHE A 34 4.84 5.80 8.02
C PHE A 34 4.43 5.01 9.27
N GLY A 35 4.84 3.74 9.37
CA GLY A 35 4.51 2.87 10.50
C GLY A 35 3.04 2.44 10.54
N ASP A 36 2.27 2.66 9.48
CA ASP A 36 0.88 2.20 9.38
C ASP A 36 0.82 0.78 8.80
N VAL A 37 1.36 -0.17 9.56
CA VAL A 37 1.45 -1.58 9.16
C VAL A 37 0.08 -2.18 8.90
N ASN A 38 -0.94 -1.80 9.69
CA ASN A 38 -2.31 -2.28 9.52
C ASN A 38 -2.90 -1.88 8.16
N GLN A 39 -2.62 -0.65 7.69
CA GLN A 39 -3.04 -0.22 6.36
C GLN A 39 -2.28 -0.96 5.26
N ALA A 40 -0.98 -1.16 5.42
CA ALA A 40 -0.15 -1.92 4.50
C ALA A 40 -0.65 -3.36 4.35
N GLU A 41 -0.98 -4.02 5.46
CA GLU A 41 -1.52 -5.39 5.50
C GLU A 41 -2.89 -5.47 4.83
N ASN A 42 -3.81 -4.55 5.14
CA ASN A 42 -5.13 -4.49 4.50
C ASN A 42 -5.05 -4.30 2.98
N LEU A 43 -4.12 -3.45 2.50
CA LEU A 43 -3.86 -3.28 1.08
C LEU A 43 -3.26 -4.54 0.46
N PHE A 44 -2.31 -5.16 1.14
CA PHE A 44 -1.67 -6.40 0.71
C PHE A 44 -2.69 -7.53 0.54
N GLU A 45 -3.61 -7.71 1.50
CA GLU A 45 -4.68 -8.71 1.42
C GLU A 45 -5.59 -8.48 0.20
N LYS A 46 -5.97 -7.23 -0.06
CA LYS A 46 -6.87 -6.84 -1.15
C LYS A 46 -6.28 -6.99 -2.56
N ILE A 47 -4.96 -7.14 -2.70
CA ILE A 47 -4.33 -7.41 -4.00
C ILE A 47 -4.71 -8.82 -4.48
N GLN A 48 -5.32 -8.91 -5.66
CA GLN A 48 -5.64 -10.19 -6.30
C GLN A 48 -4.39 -10.97 -6.73
N LYS A 49 -3.37 -10.29 -7.26
CA LYS A 49 -2.12 -10.92 -7.72
C LYS A 49 -0.91 -10.35 -6.99
N LYS A 50 -0.50 -11.05 -5.94
CA LYS A 50 0.71 -10.72 -5.18
C LYS A 50 1.94 -11.14 -6.00
N THR A 51 2.93 -10.26 -6.06
CA THR A 51 4.20 -10.48 -6.78
C THR A 51 5.37 -10.46 -5.79
N LEU A 52 6.55 -10.95 -6.20
CA LEU A 52 7.78 -10.83 -5.40
C LEU A 52 8.01 -9.40 -4.87
N VAL A 53 7.71 -8.39 -5.70
CA VAL A 53 7.79 -6.97 -5.29
C VAL A 53 6.78 -6.62 -4.21
N THR A 54 5.58 -7.19 -4.26
CA THR A 54 4.53 -7.01 -3.24
C THR A 54 4.93 -7.60 -1.89
N TYR A 55 5.51 -8.81 -1.90
CA TYR A 55 6.06 -9.43 -0.69
C TYR A 55 7.26 -8.64 -0.15
N GLY A 56 8.13 -8.14 -1.03
CA GLY A 56 9.24 -7.27 -0.67
C GLY A 56 8.78 -5.98 0.01
N ALA A 57 7.78 -5.30 -0.54
CA ALA A 57 7.24 -4.07 0.04
C ALA A 57 6.63 -4.26 1.45
N MET A 58 6.05 -5.43 1.74
CA MET A 58 5.50 -5.73 3.07
C MET A 58 6.58 -6.09 4.09
N MET A 59 7.66 -6.73 3.66
CA MET A 59 8.78 -7.09 4.55
C MET A 59 9.76 -5.94 4.77
N GLN A 60 9.87 -5.04 3.79
CA GLN A 60 10.87 -3.99 3.76
C GLN A 60 10.23 -2.64 4.05
N GLY A 61 10.10 -2.33 5.34
CA GLY A 61 9.83 -0.96 5.82
C GLY A 61 11.08 -0.07 5.73
N ASN A 62 11.68 0.02 4.54
CA ASN A 62 12.75 0.99 4.25
C ASN A 62 12.18 2.40 4.17
#